data_AF-A0A9D2NVJ1-F1
#
_entry.id   AF-A0A9D2NVJ1-F1
#
_cell.length_a   1.000
_cell.length_b   1.000
_cell.length_c   1.000
_cell.angle_alpha   90.00
_cell.angle_beta   90.00
_cell.angle_gamma   90.00
#
_symmetry.space_group_name_H-M   'P 1'
#
loop_
_entity.id
_entity.type
_entity.pdbx_description
1 polymer ?
#
loop_
_entity_poly.entity_id
_entity_poly.type
_entity_poly.pdbx_seq_one_letter_code
_entity_poly.pdbx_strand_id
1 'polypeptide(L)'
;MAELETCRENILSEDYRDFIGNHIRTPFFDSLMAADPCSQDAGFDYKCFYFPKEAAEPVTLSKFSYNSIPKCFAPLSMETLNQAGILPIQNYPTLQLKGKGVLIGFLDSGIDYENAVFRNIDGTTRIAAIWDQTVQTGTPPEGFAYGSEFTGEMINEALRSDDPASYVPSVDESGHGTYAASLAAGSADSSEQFLGAAPESLLAVVKLKQAKQYLRDYYFIPRSAVCYQETDLMLGLKYLNDLADRLALPLVVCITVGTSMGGHTGTLPFPYLIEGYSTKPNRITVIGTGNEADKRHHYYNTLAGPTDTKTVEVRVGENVNGFFLELWTEIPNILSISMISPSGENTFRIPLRVGAAAELDFLFERTTVTVDYRVLVEKTTSELIFFRFDAPAPGIWKIIVEPLNAIDGSFHMWLPMTEFLSGEVYFLESDPYYTLTSPANTASPVVVSYYDGNTEGAAQTSGRGYTRAQRINPDITAPGINIRGALPGGRFSTRSGSCASAAVTAGAVALMMEWLIYIQDVPGIDSYQIKSLLILGAVRPRTMEYPNREWGYGQLNLYNTFETMRQL
;
A
#
# COMPACT_ATOMS: atom_id res chain seq x y z
N MET A 1 19.04 27.55 -1.12
CA MET A 1 18.44 27.65 -2.47
C MET A 1 19.18 26.79 -3.47
N ALA A 2 20.49 26.98 -3.72
CA ALA A 2 21.24 26.14 -4.68
C ALA A 2 21.22 24.63 -4.34
N GLU A 3 21.45 24.25 -3.08
CA GLU A 3 21.41 22.84 -2.65
C GLU A 3 20.00 22.21 -2.75
N LEU A 4 18.94 23.00 -2.54
CA LEU A 4 17.56 22.54 -2.64
C LEU A 4 17.17 22.25 -4.10
N GLU A 5 17.55 23.15 -5.02
CA GLU A 5 17.33 22.97 -6.46
C GLU A 5 18.10 21.77 -6.99
N THR A 6 19.39 21.61 -6.63
CA THR A 6 20.16 20.42 -6.99
C THR A 6 19.53 19.15 -6.45
N CYS A 7 19.04 19.15 -5.21
CA CYS A 7 18.39 17.98 -4.64
C CYS A 7 17.05 17.68 -5.34
N ARG A 8 16.27 18.71 -5.70
CA ARG A 8 15.07 18.58 -6.53
C ARG A 8 15.36 17.93 -7.87
N GLU A 9 16.40 18.38 -8.57
CA GLU A 9 16.83 17.80 -9.85
C GLU A 9 17.15 16.30 -9.70
N ASN A 10 17.88 15.92 -8.65
CA ASN A 10 18.23 14.52 -8.38
C ASN A 10 16.98 13.67 -8.08
N ILE A 11 16.01 14.22 -7.34
CA ILE A 11 14.75 13.54 -7.00
C ILE A 11 13.90 13.29 -8.24
N LEU A 12 13.86 14.24 -9.19
CA LEU A 12 12.95 14.18 -10.33
C LEU A 12 13.57 13.52 -11.57
N SER A 13 14.89 13.61 -11.73
CA SER A 13 15.58 13.15 -12.94
C SER A 13 15.66 11.63 -13.05
N GLU A 14 15.41 11.12 -14.25
CA GLU A 14 15.64 9.72 -14.64
C GLU A 14 17.13 9.36 -14.73
N ASP A 15 18.04 10.34 -14.61
CA ASP A 15 19.50 10.10 -14.51
C ASP A 15 19.95 9.76 -13.09
N TYR A 16 19.03 9.70 -12.13
CA TYR A 16 19.30 9.34 -10.74
C TYR A 16 18.54 8.08 -10.31
N ARG A 17 19.11 7.36 -9.36
CA ARG A 17 18.57 6.14 -8.75
C ARG A 17 18.26 6.41 -7.29
N ASP A 18 17.04 6.11 -6.90
CA ASP A 18 16.48 6.34 -5.58
C ASP A 18 16.68 5.10 -4.72
N PHE A 19 17.15 5.29 -3.50
CA PHE A 19 17.35 4.23 -2.53
C PHE A 19 16.88 4.64 -1.14
N ILE A 20 16.50 3.65 -0.34
CA ILE A 20 16.14 3.82 1.05
C ILE A 20 17.35 3.46 1.90
N GLY A 21 17.93 4.46 2.56
CA GLY A 21 18.99 4.21 3.52
C GLY A 21 18.41 3.74 4.84
N ASN A 22 18.97 2.64 5.34
CA ASN A 22 18.70 2.10 6.66
C ASN A 22 20.03 1.96 7.44
N HIS A 23 19.99 1.33 8.62
CA HIS A 23 21.18 1.06 9.44
C HIS A 23 22.04 -0.11 8.96
N ILE A 24 21.59 -0.91 7.98
CA ILE A 24 22.29 -2.10 7.45
C ILE A 24 22.65 -1.84 5.98
N ARG A 25 23.87 -1.34 5.78
CA ARG A 25 24.37 -0.92 4.47
C ARG A 25 25.34 -1.97 3.92
N THR A 26 25.33 -2.13 2.60
CA THR A 26 26.35 -2.92 1.92
C THR A 26 27.64 -2.09 1.82
N PRO A 27 28.82 -2.71 1.71
CA PRO A 27 30.07 -1.97 1.49
C PRO A 27 30.02 -1.07 0.25
N PHE A 28 29.29 -1.49 -0.78
CA PHE A 28 29.05 -0.68 -1.97
C PHE A 28 28.21 0.56 -1.66
N PHE A 29 27.11 0.42 -0.92
CA PHE A 29 26.28 1.54 -0.50
C PHE A 29 27.07 2.55 0.35
N ASP A 30 27.90 2.08 1.28
CA ASP A 30 28.77 2.96 2.08
C ASP A 30 29.77 3.72 1.21
N SER A 31 30.28 3.11 0.13
CA SER A 31 31.16 3.80 -0.82
C SER A 31 30.45 4.94 -1.57
N LEU A 32 29.16 4.77 -1.90
CA LEU A 32 28.36 5.81 -2.54
C LEU A 32 28.07 6.97 -1.57
N MET A 33 27.86 6.65 -0.29
CA MET A 33 27.60 7.64 0.76
C MET A 33 28.78 8.58 1.01
N ALA A 34 30.01 8.20 0.66
CA ALA A 34 31.18 9.05 0.78
C ALA A 34 31.14 10.31 -0.11
N ALA A 35 30.27 10.33 -1.13
CA ALA A 35 30.07 11.46 -2.02
C ALA A 35 29.07 12.52 -1.50
N ASP A 36 28.55 12.35 -0.28
CA ASP A 36 27.53 13.22 0.34
C ASP A 36 26.33 13.49 -0.60
N PRO A 37 25.58 12.43 -0.97
CA PRO A 37 24.47 12.55 -1.92
C PRO A 37 23.32 13.41 -1.37
N CYS A 38 22.54 13.98 -2.29
CA CYS A 38 21.22 14.53 -1.96
C CYS A 38 20.41 13.48 -1.18
N SER A 39 19.75 13.92 -0.11
CA SER A 39 18.89 13.08 0.70
C SER A 39 17.66 13.83 1.20
N GLN A 40 16.61 13.07 1.50
CA GLN A 40 15.39 13.54 2.15
C GLN A 40 15.16 12.72 3.41
N ASP A 41 14.90 13.40 4.53
CA ASP A 41 14.53 12.73 5.77
C ASP A 41 13.11 12.17 5.66
N ALA A 42 12.95 10.88 5.89
CA ALA A 42 11.65 10.21 5.90
C ALA A 42 11.12 9.97 7.33
N GLY A 43 11.91 10.33 8.36
CA GLY A 43 11.58 10.10 9.76
C GLY A 43 11.97 8.70 10.24
N PHE A 44 11.98 8.51 11.56
CA PHE A 44 12.42 7.27 12.23
C PHE A 44 13.79 6.76 11.73
N ASP A 45 14.74 7.70 11.57
CA ASP A 45 16.10 7.48 11.08
C ASP A 45 16.22 6.95 9.64
N TYR A 46 15.12 6.90 8.89
CA TYR A 46 15.14 6.59 7.47
C TYR A 46 15.40 7.84 6.64
N LYS A 47 16.20 7.67 5.59
CA LYS A 47 16.44 8.70 4.57
C LYS A 47 16.29 8.12 3.17
N CYS A 48 15.74 8.91 2.27
CA CYS A 48 15.75 8.63 0.85
C CYS A 48 17.01 9.25 0.24
N PHE A 49 17.79 8.47 -0.51
CA PHE A 49 19.05 8.88 -1.13
C PHE A 49 18.95 8.80 -2.64
N TYR A 50 19.62 9.74 -3.33
CA TYR A 50 19.56 9.87 -4.79
C TYR A 50 20.98 9.87 -5.36
N PHE A 51 21.34 8.80 -6.08
CA PHE A 51 22.67 8.64 -6.67
C PHE A 51 22.63 8.76 -8.19
N PRO A 52 23.66 9.35 -8.85
CA PRO A 52 23.77 9.34 -10.30
C PRO A 52 23.77 7.90 -10.86
N LYS A 53 23.11 7.68 -11.99
CA LYS A 53 23.01 6.36 -12.62
C LYS A 53 24.37 5.71 -12.87
N GLU A 54 25.37 6.50 -13.28
CA GLU A 54 26.72 6.02 -13.60
C GLU A 54 27.41 5.41 -12.38
N ALA A 55 27.09 5.90 -11.18
CA ALA A 55 27.65 5.41 -9.93
C ALA A 55 26.86 4.21 -9.39
N ALA A 56 25.53 4.22 -9.52
CA ALA A 56 24.65 3.24 -8.87
C ALA A 56 24.42 1.97 -9.70
N GLU A 57 24.54 2.02 -11.03
CA GLU A 57 24.17 0.89 -11.89
C GLU A 57 25.25 -0.21 -12.01
N PRO A 58 24.87 -1.45 -12.37
CA PRO A 58 23.49 -1.97 -12.40
C PRO A 58 22.89 -2.07 -10.99
N VAL A 59 21.56 -1.85 -10.88
CA VAL A 59 20.82 -2.08 -9.64
C VAL A 59 20.60 -3.59 -9.50
N THR A 60 21.30 -4.20 -8.55
CA THR A 60 21.23 -5.63 -8.26
C THR A 60 21.20 -5.86 -6.77
N LEU A 61 20.66 -7.00 -6.34
CA LEU A 61 20.71 -7.37 -4.94
C LEU A 61 22.16 -7.65 -4.48
N SER A 62 23.09 -7.98 -5.38
CA SER A 62 24.50 -8.18 -5.03
C SER A 62 25.19 -6.89 -4.57
N LYS A 63 24.75 -5.73 -5.07
CA LYS A 63 25.26 -4.41 -4.69
C LYS A 63 24.44 -3.75 -3.59
N PHE A 64 23.13 -3.99 -3.56
CA PHE A 64 22.17 -3.30 -2.70
C PHE A 64 21.38 -4.28 -1.85
N SER A 65 21.10 -3.92 -0.60
CA SER A 65 20.19 -4.69 0.25
C SER A 65 18.78 -4.69 -0.33
N TYR A 66 18.02 -5.76 -0.09
CA TYR A 66 16.66 -5.88 -0.63
C TYR A 66 15.78 -4.72 -0.17
N ASN A 67 15.87 -4.33 1.10
CA ASN A 67 15.10 -3.22 1.66
C ASN A 67 15.62 -1.82 1.26
N SER A 68 16.78 -1.71 0.62
CA SER A 68 17.28 -0.41 0.12
C SER A 68 16.77 -0.06 -1.28
N ILE A 69 16.41 -1.06 -2.08
CA ILE A 69 15.74 -0.84 -3.37
C ILE A 69 14.26 -0.56 -3.08
N PRO A 70 13.73 0.64 -3.41
CA PRO A 70 12.34 0.99 -3.12
C PRO A 70 11.36 0.02 -3.77
N LYS A 71 10.28 -0.32 -3.07
CA LYS A 71 9.18 -1.08 -3.68
C LYS A 71 8.23 -0.19 -4.47
N CYS A 72 7.47 -0.81 -5.36
CA CYS A 72 6.43 -0.15 -6.13
C CYS A 72 5.05 -0.52 -5.57
N PHE A 73 4.16 0.47 -5.50
CA PHE A 73 2.79 0.36 -4.99
C PHE A 73 1.79 0.84 -6.03
N ALA A 74 0.66 0.13 -6.14
CA ALA A 74 -0.45 0.52 -7.00
C ALA A 74 -1.62 1.01 -6.14
N PRO A 75 -2.50 1.87 -6.68
CA PRO A 75 -3.83 2.06 -6.09
C PRO A 75 -4.54 0.71 -5.95
N LEU A 76 -5.14 0.46 -4.78
CA LEU A 76 -5.91 -0.77 -4.55
C LEU A 76 -7.18 -0.70 -5.39
N SER A 77 -7.24 -1.54 -6.43
CA SER A 77 -8.18 -1.42 -7.55
C SER A 77 -9.63 -1.17 -7.17
N MET A 78 -10.30 -0.45 -8.07
CA MET A 78 -11.71 -0.14 -8.01
C MET A 78 -12.43 -0.72 -9.22
N GLU A 79 -13.05 -1.87 -9.06
CA GLU A 79 -13.84 -2.48 -10.12
C GLU A 79 -15.25 -1.88 -10.13
N THR A 80 -15.73 -1.47 -11.31
CA THR A 80 -17.14 -1.05 -11.50
C THR A 80 -17.99 -2.30 -11.69
N LEU A 81 -18.93 -2.56 -10.79
CA LEU A 81 -19.93 -3.61 -10.94
C LEU A 81 -21.30 -3.00 -11.26
N ASN A 82 -21.97 -3.55 -12.26
CA ASN A 82 -23.37 -3.22 -12.58
C ASN A 82 -24.29 -4.02 -11.66
N GLN A 83 -24.66 -3.49 -10.48
CA GLN A 83 -25.84 -3.95 -9.75
C GLN A 83 -26.26 -2.97 -8.62
N ALA A 84 -27.55 -3.00 -8.32
CA ALA A 84 -28.25 -2.06 -7.44
C ALA A 84 -28.24 -2.53 -5.97
N GLY A 85 -27.86 -1.62 -5.08
CA GLY A 85 -27.87 -1.83 -3.62
C GLY A 85 -26.86 -0.91 -2.96
N ILE A 86 -27.28 0.32 -2.65
CA ILE A 86 -26.43 1.33 -2.00
C ILE A 86 -26.67 1.24 -0.50
N LEU A 87 -25.61 1.04 0.28
CA LEU A 87 -25.67 1.21 1.72
C LEU A 87 -25.40 2.67 2.06
N PRO A 88 -26.32 3.37 2.74
CA PRO A 88 -25.97 4.62 3.38
C PRO A 88 -24.93 4.32 4.47
N ILE A 89 -23.85 5.09 4.51
CA ILE A 89 -22.95 5.09 5.65
C ILE A 89 -23.80 5.50 6.86
N GLN A 90 -23.86 4.62 7.86
CA GLN A 90 -24.83 4.71 8.94
C GLN A 90 -24.52 5.93 9.82
N ASN A 91 -25.23 7.03 9.58
CA ASN A 91 -25.29 8.15 10.50
C ASN A 91 -26.23 7.75 11.63
N TYR A 92 -25.68 7.54 12.83
CA TYR A 92 -26.47 7.32 14.04
C TYR A 92 -26.83 8.68 14.64
N PRO A 93 -28.07 9.18 14.47
CA PRO A 93 -28.44 10.56 14.83
C PRO A 93 -28.26 10.87 16.31
N THR A 94 -28.19 9.83 17.15
CA THR A 94 -28.01 9.90 18.60
C THR A 94 -26.61 10.30 19.03
N LEU A 95 -25.57 10.01 18.24
CA LEU A 95 -24.18 10.29 18.61
C LEU A 95 -23.75 11.72 18.27
N GLN A 96 -24.39 12.34 17.27
CA GLN A 96 -24.06 13.68 16.75
C GLN A 96 -22.58 13.90 16.38
N LEU A 97 -21.82 12.81 16.19
CA LEU A 97 -20.42 12.82 15.75
C LEU A 97 -20.36 12.99 14.23
N LYS A 98 -19.44 13.83 13.77
CA LYS A 98 -19.22 14.10 12.35
C LYS A 98 -17.74 14.22 11.96
N GLY A 99 -16.83 13.98 12.90
CA GLY A 99 -15.38 14.04 12.71
C GLY A 99 -14.78 15.42 12.93
N LYS A 100 -15.50 16.32 13.58
CA LYS A 100 -15.03 17.70 13.78
C LYS A 100 -13.74 17.72 14.58
N GLY A 101 -12.77 18.52 14.13
CA GLY A 101 -11.46 18.63 14.78
C GLY A 101 -10.54 17.43 14.53
N VAL A 102 -10.86 16.55 13.58
CA VAL A 102 -9.98 15.45 13.15
C VAL A 102 -9.51 15.69 11.72
N LEU A 103 -8.21 15.49 11.48
CA LEU A 103 -7.61 15.52 10.16
C LEU A 103 -7.59 14.11 9.57
N ILE A 104 -8.08 13.93 8.35
CA ILE A 104 -7.93 12.69 7.59
C ILE A 104 -6.92 12.93 6.46
N GLY A 105 -5.79 12.22 6.52
CA GLY A 105 -4.71 12.27 5.55
C GLY A 105 -4.80 11.16 4.51
N PHE A 106 -4.54 11.47 3.24
CA PHE A 106 -4.54 10.51 2.13
C PHE A 106 -3.19 10.49 1.41
N LEU A 107 -2.70 9.28 1.10
CA LEU A 107 -1.58 9.03 0.19
C LEU A 107 -2.13 8.37 -1.07
N ASP A 108 -2.39 9.16 -2.12
CA ASP A 108 -3.13 8.67 -3.28
C ASP A 108 -2.80 9.48 -4.56
N SER A 109 -3.69 9.45 -5.54
CA SER A 109 -3.66 10.12 -6.84
C SER A 109 -4.04 11.61 -6.81
N GLY A 110 -4.37 12.15 -5.64
CA GLY A 110 -4.80 13.53 -5.45
C GLY A 110 -6.27 13.66 -5.06
N ILE A 111 -6.83 14.85 -5.24
CA ILE A 111 -8.22 15.15 -4.94
C ILE A 111 -8.75 16.23 -5.88
N ASP A 112 -9.98 16.08 -6.36
CA ASP A 112 -10.73 17.13 -7.01
C ASP A 112 -11.19 18.15 -5.96
N TYR A 113 -10.35 19.13 -5.66
CA TYR A 113 -10.62 20.17 -4.65
C TYR A 113 -11.79 21.08 -5.01
N GLU A 114 -12.19 21.11 -6.29
CA GLU A 114 -13.35 21.86 -6.75
C GLU A 114 -14.66 21.14 -6.41
N ASN A 115 -14.63 19.85 -6.08
CA ASN A 115 -15.85 19.11 -5.78
C ASN A 115 -16.58 19.67 -4.54
N ALA A 116 -17.88 19.95 -4.69
CA ALA A 116 -18.71 20.52 -3.63
C ALA A 116 -18.75 19.66 -2.36
N VAL A 117 -18.57 18.33 -2.48
CA VAL A 117 -18.55 17.44 -1.31
C VAL A 117 -17.37 17.70 -0.38
N PHE A 118 -16.32 18.42 -0.79
CA PHE A 118 -15.19 18.77 0.07
C PHE A 118 -15.25 20.21 0.61
N ARG A 119 -16.39 20.88 0.43
CA ARG A 119 -16.61 22.25 0.89
C ARG A 119 -17.46 22.28 2.16
N ASN A 120 -17.27 23.33 2.95
CA ASN A 120 -18.15 23.76 4.02
C ASN A 120 -19.43 24.37 3.43
N ILE A 121 -20.43 24.57 4.30
CA ILE A 121 -21.72 25.19 3.92
C ILE A 121 -21.53 26.62 3.40
N ASP A 122 -20.53 27.35 3.89
CA ASP A 122 -20.20 28.70 3.44
C ASP A 122 -19.40 28.73 2.11
N GLY A 123 -19.16 27.57 1.51
CA GLY A 123 -18.43 27.42 0.24
C GLY A 123 -16.92 27.35 0.37
N THR A 124 -16.35 27.53 1.57
CA THR A 124 -14.90 27.37 1.81
C THR A 124 -14.49 25.90 1.78
N THR A 125 -13.23 25.61 1.47
CA THR A 125 -12.71 24.23 1.46
C THR A 125 -12.56 23.63 2.86
N ARG A 126 -12.74 22.31 2.98
CA ARG A 126 -12.33 21.50 4.15
C ARG A 126 -10.95 20.86 3.97
N ILE A 127 -10.31 21.08 2.83
CA ILE A 127 -8.96 20.59 2.55
C ILE A 127 -7.97 21.56 3.19
N ALA A 128 -7.29 21.11 4.24
CA ALA A 128 -6.29 21.88 4.97
C ALA A 128 -5.05 22.12 4.11
N ALA A 129 -4.59 21.09 3.39
CA ALA A 129 -3.51 21.21 2.42
C ALA A 129 -3.49 20.07 1.39
N ILE A 130 -2.98 20.37 0.20
CA ILE A 130 -2.62 19.38 -0.83
C ILE A 130 -1.12 19.50 -1.06
N TRP A 131 -0.37 18.41 -0.88
CA TRP A 131 0.97 18.30 -1.43
C TRP A 131 0.92 17.52 -2.74
N ASP A 132 1.11 18.22 -3.86
CA ASP A 132 1.22 17.59 -5.17
C ASP A 132 2.70 17.37 -5.52
N GLN A 133 3.13 16.11 -5.45
CA GLN A 133 4.51 15.72 -5.76
C GLN A 133 4.85 15.86 -7.26
N THR A 134 3.85 16.07 -8.13
CA THR A 134 4.02 16.20 -9.58
C THR A 134 4.18 17.64 -10.03
N VAL A 135 3.63 18.61 -9.30
CA VAL A 135 3.74 20.04 -9.62
C VAL A 135 5.03 20.62 -9.04
N GLN A 136 5.91 21.14 -9.90
CA GLN A 136 7.23 21.67 -9.50
C GLN A 136 7.34 23.21 -9.61
N THR A 137 6.27 23.88 -10.03
CA THR A 137 6.26 25.33 -10.24
C THR A 137 5.94 26.13 -8.98
N GLY A 138 5.38 25.48 -7.95
CA GLY A 138 5.07 26.08 -6.66
C GLY A 138 6.18 25.92 -5.63
N THR A 139 5.83 26.11 -4.35
CA THR A 139 6.76 25.98 -3.23
C THR A 139 6.63 24.58 -2.62
N PRO A 140 7.71 23.80 -2.50
CA PRO A 140 7.64 22.51 -1.80
C PRO A 140 7.33 22.71 -0.31
N PRO A 141 6.70 21.73 0.36
CA PRO A 141 6.47 21.82 1.80
C PRO A 141 7.78 21.98 2.58
N GLU A 142 7.70 22.62 3.75
CA GLU A 142 8.88 22.81 4.62
C GLU A 142 9.56 21.47 4.95
N GLY A 143 10.88 21.40 4.75
CA GLY A 143 11.67 20.18 4.96
C GLY A 143 11.74 19.24 3.74
N PHE A 144 11.03 19.56 2.66
CA PHE A 144 11.03 18.78 1.42
C PHE A 144 11.64 19.56 0.24
N ALA A 145 12.23 18.86 -0.72
CA ALA A 145 12.92 19.49 -1.85
C ALA A 145 12.10 19.58 -3.15
N TYR A 146 10.96 18.89 -3.25
CA TYR A 146 10.20 18.74 -4.50
C TYR A 146 8.68 18.75 -4.27
N GLY A 147 7.94 18.88 -5.37
CA GLY A 147 6.49 19.06 -5.35
C GLY A 147 6.08 20.47 -4.92
N SER A 148 4.78 20.68 -4.79
CA SER A 148 4.19 21.95 -4.37
C SER A 148 3.13 21.74 -3.30
N GLU A 149 3.19 22.52 -2.22
CA GLU A 149 2.13 22.59 -1.19
C GLU A 149 1.11 23.66 -1.56
N PHE A 150 -0.18 23.31 -1.52
CA PHE A 150 -1.31 24.20 -1.68
C PHE A 150 -2.12 24.21 -0.39
N THR A 151 -2.11 25.33 0.32
CA THR A 151 -2.82 25.47 1.60
C THR A 151 -4.32 25.69 1.39
N GLY A 152 -5.12 25.48 2.44
CA GLY A 152 -6.55 25.78 2.40
C GLY A 152 -6.86 27.24 2.03
N GLU A 153 -5.96 28.18 2.33
CA GLU A 153 -6.08 29.58 1.90
C GLU A 153 -5.95 29.72 0.39
N MET A 154 -4.90 29.12 -0.21
CA MET A 154 -4.69 29.11 -1.66
C MET A 154 -5.83 28.40 -2.39
N ILE A 155 -6.32 27.30 -1.83
CA ILE A 155 -7.48 26.57 -2.40
C ILE A 155 -8.72 27.46 -2.34
N ASN A 156 -8.99 28.15 -1.24
CA ASN A 156 -10.12 29.08 -1.15
C ASN A 156 -10.00 30.27 -2.12
N GLU A 157 -8.79 30.74 -2.40
CA GLU A 157 -8.55 31.74 -3.44
C GLU A 157 -8.85 31.18 -4.83
N ALA A 158 -8.36 29.97 -5.13
CA ALA A 158 -8.65 29.26 -6.37
C ALA A 158 -10.16 29.08 -6.58
N LEU A 159 -10.89 28.65 -5.55
CA LEU A 159 -12.34 28.42 -5.60
C LEU A 159 -13.18 29.68 -5.84
N ARG A 160 -12.61 30.89 -5.67
CA ARG A 160 -13.26 32.18 -5.99
C ARG A 160 -12.91 32.68 -7.39
N SER A 161 -11.94 32.07 -8.05
CA SER A 161 -11.49 32.40 -9.40
C SER A 161 -12.37 31.71 -10.44
N ASP A 162 -12.52 32.35 -11.61
CA ASP A 162 -13.10 31.71 -12.80
C ASP A 162 -12.14 30.68 -13.43
N ASP A 163 -10.86 30.69 -13.03
CA ASP A 163 -9.81 29.74 -13.42
C ASP A 163 -9.06 29.23 -12.18
N PRO A 164 -9.62 28.26 -11.43
CA PRO A 164 -9.00 27.71 -10.22
C PRO A 164 -7.64 27.06 -10.48
N ALA A 165 -7.47 26.41 -11.63
CA ALA A 165 -6.25 25.69 -12.01
C ALA A 165 -5.02 26.62 -12.14
N SER A 166 -5.21 27.90 -12.42
CA SER A 166 -4.11 28.88 -12.42
C SER A 166 -3.49 29.14 -11.04
N TYR A 167 -4.23 28.88 -9.96
CA TYR A 167 -3.77 29.02 -8.58
C TYR A 167 -3.35 27.67 -7.97
N VAL A 168 -4.17 26.65 -8.20
CA VAL A 168 -3.94 25.28 -7.71
C VAL A 168 -4.01 24.33 -8.91
N PRO A 169 -2.90 24.13 -9.64
CA PRO A 169 -2.83 23.24 -10.81
C PRO A 169 -2.76 21.74 -10.46
N SER A 170 -3.31 21.35 -9.30
CA SER A 170 -3.39 19.94 -8.87
C SER A 170 -4.69 19.33 -9.36
N VAL A 171 -4.58 18.25 -10.14
CA VAL A 171 -5.72 17.51 -10.71
C VAL A 171 -5.64 16.05 -10.29
N ASP A 172 -6.75 15.41 -9.91
CA ASP A 172 -6.80 13.95 -9.75
C ASP A 172 -7.24 13.32 -11.07
N GLU A 173 -6.28 12.83 -11.87
CA GLU A 173 -6.54 12.29 -13.20
C GLU A 173 -7.24 10.92 -13.14
N SER A 174 -6.96 10.13 -12.09
CA SER A 174 -7.50 8.78 -11.93
C SER A 174 -8.89 8.76 -11.28
N GLY A 175 -9.19 9.78 -10.47
CA GLY A 175 -10.34 9.84 -9.58
C GLY A 175 -10.22 8.94 -8.34
N HIS A 176 -9.09 8.27 -8.11
CA HIS A 176 -8.96 7.30 -7.03
C HIS A 176 -8.93 7.94 -5.65
N GLY A 177 -8.19 9.02 -5.50
CA GLY A 177 -8.07 9.74 -4.24
C GLY A 177 -9.32 10.56 -3.95
N THR A 178 -9.92 11.17 -4.98
CA THR A 178 -11.24 11.82 -4.88
C THR A 178 -12.31 10.87 -4.36
N TYR A 179 -12.36 9.65 -4.91
CA TYR A 179 -13.31 8.63 -4.48
C TYR A 179 -13.08 8.24 -3.01
N ALA A 180 -11.85 7.88 -2.63
CA ALA A 180 -11.52 7.49 -1.25
C ALA A 180 -11.82 8.62 -0.25
N ALA A 181 -11.39 9.86 -0.55
CA ALA A 181 -11.65 11.02 0.30
C ALA A 181 -13.14 11.30 0.48
N SER A 182 -13.94 11.10 -0.57
CA SER A 182 -15.39 11.27 -0.50
C SER A 182 -16.03 10.26 0.45
N LEU A 183 -15.66 8.99 0.40
CA LEU A 183 -16.22 7.96 1.28
C LEU A 183 -15.87 8.21 2.74
N ALA A 184 -14.63 8.63 3.00
CA ALA A 184 -14.17 8.92 4.34
C ALA A 184 -14.85 10.15 4.94
N ALA A 185 -15.04 11.23 4.17
CA ALA A 185 -15.38 12.54 4.72
C ALA A 185 -16.15 13.49 3.79
N GLY A 186 -16.77 13.01 2.72
CA GLY A 186 -17.60 13.83 1.83
C GLY A 186 -18.84 14.39 2.52
N SER A 187 -19.16 15.66 2.26
CA SER A 187 -20.36 16.34 2.72
C SER A 187 -21.61 15.69 2.11
N ALA A 188 -22.78 15.94 2.73
CA ALA A 188 -24.05 15.44 2.22
C ALA A 188 -24.36 16.00 0.82
N ASP A 189 -24.71 15.11 -0.11
CA ASP A 189 -25.31 15.45 -1.40
C ASP A 189 -26.66 14.74 -1.51
N SER A 190 -27.74 15.51 -1.42
CA SER A 190 -29.10 14.97 -1.44
C SER A 190 -29.53 14.46 -2.81
N SER A 191 -29.04 15.06 -3.91
CA SER A 191 -29.33 14.59 -5.26
C SER A 191 -28.74 13.20 -5.50
N GLU A 192 -27.59 12.94 -4.90
CA GLU A 192 -26.81 11.73 -5.10
C GLU A 192 -27.00 10.69 -3.99
N GLN A 193 -27.86 11.00 -3.01
CA GLN A 193 -28.10 10.20 -1.79
C GLN A 193 -26.80 9.81 -1.10
N PHE A 194 -25.88 10.76 -1.01
CA PHE A 194 -24.51 10.52 -0.60
C PHE A 194 -24.17 11.27 0.69
N LEU A 195 -23.41 10.61 1.55
CA LEU A 195 -22.81 11.16 2.76
C LEU A 195 -21.57 10.33 3.11
N GLY A 196 -20.41 10.98 3.24
CA GLY A 196 -19.20 10.34 3.75
C GLY A 196 -19.29 10.01 5.24
N ALA A 197 -18.39 9.15 5.72
CA ALA A 197 -18.42 8.68 7.12
C ALA A 197 -18.20 9.79 8.16
N ALA A 198 -17.27 10.72 7.92
CA ALA A 198 -16.92 11.80 8.84
C ALA A 198 -16.97 13.17 8.13
N PRO A 199 -18.17 13.66 7.80
CA PRO A 199 -18.40 14.77 6.86
C PRO A 199 -17.94 16.15 7.35
N GLU A 200 -17.57 16.31 8.62
CA GLU A 200 -17.02 17.55 9.19
C GLU A 200 -15.51 17.44 9.52
N SER A 201 -14.85 16.38 9.07
CA SER A 201 -13.38 16.25 9.16
C SER A 201 -12.67 17.20 8.20
N LEU A 202 -11.48 17.64 8.60
CA LEU A 202 -10.51 18.30 7.72
C LEU A 202 -9.78 17.25 6.89
N LEU A 203 -9.34 17.62 5.69
CA LEU A 203 -8.63 16.73 4.76
C LEU A 203 -7.21 17.21 4.51
N ALA A 204 -6.26 16.29 4.45
CA ALA A 204 -4.92 16.52 3.92
C ALA A 204 -4.63 15.48 2.84
N VAL A 205 -4.10 15.91 1.70
CA VAL A 205 -3.91 15.02 0.55
C VAL A 205 -2.49 15.12 0.05
N VAL A 206 -1.84 13.98 -0.13
CA VAL A 206 -0.60 13.87 -0.89
C VAL A 206 -0.93 13.20 -2.22
N LYS A 207 -0.80 13.95 -3.31
CA LYS A 207 -0.81 13.39 -4.66
C LYS A 207 0.59 12.85 -4.96
N LEU A 208 0.67 11.54 -5.08
CA LEU A 208 1.91 10.82 -5.30
C LEU A 208 2.36 10.95 -6.76
N LYS A 209 3.66 11.19 -6.97
CA LYS A 209 4.24 11.12 -8.30
C LYS A 209 4.43 9.68 -8.74
N GLN A 210 4.42 9.45 -10.05
CA GLN A 210 4.74 8.15 -10.62
C GLN A 210 6.19 7.74 -10.29
N ALA A 211 6.40 6.44 -10.02
CA ALA A 211 7.72 5.85 -9.86
C ALA A 211 8.58 6.06 -11.11
N LYS A 212 9.87 6.32 -10.90
CA LYS A 212 10.85 6.50 -11.99
C LYS A 212 10.93 5.27 -12.88
N GLN A 213 11.22 5.49 -14.16
CA GLN A 213 11.18 4.44 -15.16
C GLN A 213 12.17 3.30 -14.88
N TYR A 214 13.37 3.60 -14.40
CA TYR A 214 14.36 2.57 -14.08
C TYR A 214 13.84 1.55 -13.05
N LEU A 215 13.03 2.00 -12.08
CA LEU A 215 12.51 1.16 -11.02
C LEU A 215 11.37 0.29 -11.54
N ARG A 216 10.53 0.87 -12.42
CA ARG A 216 9.52 0.11 -13.16
C ARG A 216 10.17 -0.97 -14.02
N ASP A 217 11.22 -0.63 -14.75
CA ASP A 217 11.98 -1.58 -15.58
C ASP A 217 12.61 -2.69 -14.73
N TYR A 218 13.18 -2.36 -13.57
CA TYR A 218 13.73 -3.35 -12.63
C TYR A 218 12.69 -4.41 -12.19
N TYR A 219 11.43 -4.02 -12.06
CA TYR A 219 10.30 -4.87 -11.67
C TYR A 219 9.40 -5.30 -12.85
N PHE A 220 9.78 -5.01 -14.09
CA PHE A 220 8.97 -5.23 -15.31
C PHE A 220 7.55 -4.63 -15.27
N ILE A 221 7.37 -3.51 -14.58
CA ILE A 221 6.08 -2.82 -14.48
C ILE A 221 5.81 -2.05 -15.78
N PRO A 222 4.65 -2.25 -16.44
CA PRO A 222 4.30 -1.51 -17.66
C PRO A 222 4.30 0.01 -17.45
N ARG A 223 4.75 0.75 -18.48
CA ARG A 223 4.71 2.23 -18.47
C ARG A 223 3.30 2.80 -18.29
N SER A 224 2.29 2.08 -18.77
CA SER A 224 0.89 2.46 -18.68
C SER A 224 0.27 2.23 -17.29
N ALA A 225 0.93 1.45 -16.41
CA ALA A 225 0.42 1.18 -15.08
C ALA A 225 0.58 2.40 -14.17
N VAL A 226 -0.40 2.66 -13.32
CA VAL A 226 -0.26 3.62 -12.22
C VAL A 226 0.61 2.97 -11.15
N CYS A 227 1.76 3.58 -10.86
CA CYS A 227 2.76 2.99 -9.98
C CYS A 227 3.47 4.09 -9.21
N TYR A 228 3.44 4.02 -7.88
CA TYR A 228 4.11 4.92 -6.95
C TYR A 228 5.30 4.21 -6.32
N GLN A 229 6.39 4.93 -6.02
CA GLN A 229 7.54 4.32 -5.34
C GLN A 229 7.46 4.50 -3.82
N GLU A 230 8.07 3.57 -3.09
CA GLU A 230 8.08 3.53 -1.63
C GLU A 230 8.66 4.79 -0.99
N THR A 231 9.71 5.38 -1.57
CA THR A 231 10.34 6.61 -1.06
C THR A 231 9.34 7.77 -1.04
N ASP A 232 8.55 7.94 -2.09
CA ASP A 232 7.55 9.01 -2.19
C ASP A 232 6.39 8.81 -1.20
N LEU A 233 6.02 7.55 -0.91
CA LEU A 233 5.05 7.20 0.12
C LEU A 233 5.56 7.49 1.52
N MET A 234 6.82 7.14 1.79
CA MET A 234 7.47 7.40 3.08
C MET A 234 7.55 8.91 3.37
N LEU A 235 7.96 9.70 2.38
CA LEU A 235 7.98 11.16 2.48
C LEU A 235 6.56 11.74 2.63
N GLY A 236 5.59 11.21 1.88
CA GLY A 236 4.16 11.53 2.02
C GLY A 236 3.64 11.32 3.44
N LEU A 237 3.94 10.16 4.03
CA LEU A 237 3.53 9.82 5.40
C LEU A 237 4.14 10.78 6.42
N LYS A 238 5.43 11.13 6.26
CA LYS A 238 6.08 12.13 7.10
C LYS A 238 5.38 13.49 6.98
N TYR A 239 5.12 13.96 5.77
CA TYR A 239 4.45 15.23 5.54
C TYR A 239 3.08 15.31 6.23
N LEU A 240 2.25 14.25 6.13
CA LEU A 240 0.94 14.23 6.78
C LEU A 240 1.06 14.34 8.31
N ASN A 241 2.06 13.69 8.90
CA ASN A 241 2.32 13.78 10.34
C ASN A 241 2.84 15.17 10.74
N ASP A 242 3.79 15.73 9.99
CA ASP A 242 4.32 17.08 10.23
C ASP A 242 3.21 18.15 10.10
N LEU A 243 2.31 18.00 9.11
CA LEU A 243 1.14 18.87 8.95
C LEU A 243 0.18 18.75 10.14
N ALA A 244 -0.10 17.53 10.61
CA ALA A 244 -0.94 17.33 11.79
C ALA A 244 -0.33 17.94 13.06
N ASP A 245 1.00 17.89 13.20
CA ASP A 245 1.73 18.55 14.29
C ASP A 245 1.61 20.08 14.18
N ARG A 246 1.81 20.65 12.98
CA ARG A 246 1.66 22.11 12.73
C ARG A 246 0.24 22.61 13.03
N LEU A 247 -0.78 21.81 12.69
CA LEU A 247 -2.19 22.15 12.93
C LEU A 247 -2.66 21.82 14.35
N ALA A 248 -1.84 21.11 15.14
CA ALA A 248 -2.20 20.58 16.45
C ALA A 248 -3.49 19.73 16.43
N LEU A 249 -3.66 18.90 15.40
CA LEU A 249 -4.83 18.04 15.22
C LEU A 249 -4.51 16.56 15.37
N PRO A 250 -5.46 15.73 15.86
CA PRO A 250 -5.42 14.28 15.64
C PRO A 250 -5.46 13.95 14.15
N LEU A 251 -4.74 12.88 13.76
CA LEU A 251 -4.60 12.45 12.37
C LEU A 251 -5.05 11.00 12.20
N VAL A 252 -5.93 10.78 11.22
CA VAL A 252 -6.24 9.48 10.65
C VAL A 252 -5.63 9.40 9.25
N VAL A 253 -4.66 8.53 9.02
CA VAL A 253 -4.08 8.29 7.68
C VAL A 253 -4.82 7.14 7.02
N CYS A 254 -5.47 7.41 5.89
CA CYS A 254 -6.08 6.41 5.04
C CYS A 254 -5.10 6.02 3.93
N ILE A 255 -4.65 4.76 3.93
CA ILE A 255 -3.75 4.20 2.91
C ILE A 255 -4.55 3.27 2.01
N THR A 256 -4.67 3.68 0.75
CA THR A 256 -5.46 3.02 -0.30
C THR A 256 -4.60 2.55 -1.46
N VAL A 257 -3.29 2.40 -1.21
CA VAL A 257 -2.30 1.81 -2.11
C VAL A 257 -1.69 0.57 -1.47
N GLY A 258 -1.25 -0.39 -2.29
CA GLY A 258 -0.66 -1.63 -1.80
C GLY A 258 0.33 -2.26 -2.78
N THR A 259 1.00 -3.33 -2.33
CA THR A 259 1.90 -4.15 -3.15
C THR A 259 1.98 -5.58 -2.64
N SER A 260 2.20 -6.55 -3.53
CA SER A 260 2.54 -7.93 -3.17
C SER A 260 4.03 -8.14 -2.90
N MET A 261 4.87 -7.12 -3.14
CA MET A 261 6.32 -7.17 -2.89
C MET A 261 6.63 -7.27 -1.39
N GLY A 262 7.62 -8.09 -1.05
CA GLY A 262 8.16 -8.23 0.30
C GLY A 262 7.83 -9.56 0.94
N GLY A 263 8.41 -9.81 2.12
CA GLY A 263 8.26 -11.07 2.85
C GLY A 263 6.95 -11.22 3.62
N HIS A 264 6.01 -10.27 3.50
CA HIS A 264 4.69 -10.30 4.16
C HIS A 264 4.71 -10.45 5.68
N THR A 265 5.74 -9.91 6.34
CA THR A 265 5.89 -9.90 7.81
C THR A 265 5.85 -8.49 8.42
N GLY A 266 5.68 -7.44 7.60
CA GLY A 266 5.64 -6.04 8.04
C GLY A 266 7.01 -5.40 8.29
N THR A 267 8.06 -5.91 7.63
CA THR A 267 9.46 -5.50 7.87
C THR A 267 10.04 -4.57 6.80
N LEU A 268 9.29 -4.29 5.73
CA LEU A 268 9.68 -3.29 4.73
C LEU A 268 9.77 -1.89 5.36
N PRO A 269 10.57 -0.97 4.79
CA PRO A 269 10.70 0.40 5.29
C PRO A 269 9.37 1.13 5.50
N PHE A 270 8.44 1.09 4.54
CA PHE A 270 7.18 1.81 4.67
C PHE A 270 6.27 1.29 5.81
N PRO A 271 6.00 -0.03 5.94
CA PRO A 271 5.43 -0.64 7.14
C PRO A 271 6.10 -0.22 8.46
N TYR A 272 7.43 -0.13 8.49
CA TYR A 272 8.16 0.27 9.69
C TYR A 272 7.88 1.73 10.09
N LEU A 273 7.81 2.64 9.12
CA LEU A 273 7.41 4.04 9.39
C LEU A 273 5.97 4.13 9.88
N ILE A 274 5.06 3.33 9.31
CA ILE A 274 3.67 3.26 9.76
C ILE A 274 3.61 2.81 11.23
N GLU A 275 4.35 1.76 11.61
CA GLU A 275 4.45 1.30 13.01
C GLU A 275 4.96 2.43 13.92
N GLY A 276 6.01 3.13 13.51
CA GLY A 276 6.58 4.25 14.25
C GLY A 276 5.56 5.37 14.49
N TYR A 277 4.86 5.83 13.46
CA TYR A 277 3.88 6.91 13.62
C TYR A 277 2.62 6.44 14.36
N SER A 278 2.13 5.23 14.09
CA SER A 278 0.89 4.70 14.66
C SER A 278 0.94 4.45 16.18
N THR A 279 2.16 4.39 16.74
CA THR A 279 2.41 4.27 18.19
C THR A 279 2.49 5.63 18.89
N LYS A 280 2.50 6.74 18.13
CA LYS A 280 2.36 8.08 18.71
C LYS A 280 0.89 8.35 19.08
N PRO A 281 0.63 9.11 20.15
CA PRO A 281 -0.72 9.52 20.48
C PRO A 281 -1.38 10.28 19.33
N ASN A 282 -2.64 9.97 19.08
CA ASN A 282 -3.52 10.65 18.13
C ASN A 282 -3.04 10.56 16.66
N ARG A 283 -2.31 9.51 16.33
CA ARG A 283 -1.86 9.16 14.98
C ARG A 283 -2.36 7.75 14.65
N ILE A 284 -3.44 7.67 13.88
CA ILE A 284 -4.10 6.40 13.58
C ILE A 284 -3.98 6.12 12.09
N THR A 285 -3.50 4.93 11.71
CA THR A 285 -3.44 4.52 10.30
C THR A 285 -4.48 3.45 10.01
N VAL A 286 -5.19 3.58 8.89
CA VAL A 286 -6.19 2.62 8.39
C VAL A 286 -5.78 2.16 7.00
N ILE A 287 -5.75 0.84 6.79
CA ILE A 287 -5.22 0.21 5.57
C ILE A 287 -6.18 -0.88 5.10
N GLY A 288 -6.48 -0.89 3.80
CA GLY A 288 -7.23 -1.98 3.17
C GLY A 288 -6.36 -3.22 2.92
N THR A 289 -6.94 -4.42 2.96
CA THR A 289 -6.16 -5.66 2.72
C THR A 289 -5.65 -5.82 1.28
N GLY A 290 -6.17 -5.09 0.30
CA GLY A 290 -5.92 -5.33 -1.12
C GLY A 290 -6.89 -6.33 -1.75
N ASN A 291 -6.75 -6.56 -3.05
CA ASN A 291 -7.75 -7.23 -3.89
C ASN A 291 -7.22 -8.51 -4.56
N GLU A 292 -6.25 -9.20 -3.95
CA GLU A 292 -5.43 -10.24 -4.60
C GLU A 292 -5.88 -11.69 -4.29
N ALA A 293 -6.92 -11.90 -3.47
CA ALA A 293 -7.26 -13.24 -2.95
C ALA A 293 -7.72 -14.24 -4.01
N ASP A 294 -8.34 -13.78 -5.09
CA ASP A 294 -8.83 -14.61 -6.20
C ASP A 294 -7.95 -14.53 -7.45
N LYS A 295 -6.86 -13.75 -7.41
CA LYS A 295 -5.98 -13.50 -8.56
C LYS A 295 -4.95 -14.61 -8.80
N ARG A 296 -4.84 -15.56 -7.87
CA ARG A 296 -3.94 -16.74 -7.96
C ARG A 296 -2.46 -16.34 -8.06
N HIS A 297 -2.11 -15.23 -7.40
CA HIS A 297 -0.75 -14.68 -7.36
C HIS A 297 0.05 -15.07 -6.11
N HIS A 298 -0.49 -15.95 -5.26
CA HIS A 298 0.22 -16.52 -4.12
C HIS A 298 0.21 -18.05 -4.18
N TYR A 299 1.34 -18.65 -3.80
CA TYR A 299 1.54 -20.08 -3.67
C TYR A 299 2.13 -20.38 -2.29
N TYR A 300 1.63 -21.43 -1.64
CA TYR A 300 2.16 -21.92 -0.36
C TYR A 300 2.28 -23.44 -0.38
N ASN A 301 3.39 -23.96 0.15
CA ASN A 301 3.55 -25.40 0.37
C ASN A 301 4.56 -25.67 1.50
N THR A 302 4.63 -26.94 1.91
CA THR A 302 5.59 -27.44 2.90
C THR A 302 6.36 -28.63 2.34
N LEU A 303 7.66 -28.66 2.57
CA LEU A 303 8.55 -29.78 2.24
C LEU A 303 8.63 -30.71 3.45
N ALA A 304 8.25 -31.98 3.28
CA ALA A 304 8.18 -32.97 4.37
C ALA A 304 9.54 -33.48 4.85
N GLY A 305 10.64 -33.12 4.18
CA GLY A 305 11.99 -33.53 4.55
C GLY A 305 13.03 -33.22 3.45
N PRO A 306 14.30 -33.63 3.64
CA PRO A 306 15.43 -33.24 2.79
C PRO A 306 15.38 -33.76 1.34
N THR A 307 14.50 -34.72 1.05
CA THR A 307 14.32 -35.32 -0.28
C THR A 307 12.96 -34.99 -0.89
N ASP A 308 12.09 -34.29 -0.16
CA ASP A 308 10.81 -33.85 -0.71
C ASP A 308 11.06 -32.62 -1.57
N THR A 309 10.61 -32.67 -2.83
CA THR A 309 10.75 -31.58 -3.79
C THR A 309 9.36 -31.20 -4.27
N LYS A 310 9.06 -29.91 -4.38
CA LYS A 310 7.79 -29.43 -4.96
C LYS A 310 8.03 -28.80 -6.32
N THR A 311 7.15 -29.11 -7.27
CA THR A 311 7.12 -28.43 -8.56
C THR A 311 6.03 -27.38 -8.52
N VAL A 312 6.43 -26.12 -8.62
CA VAL A 312 5.51 -24.98 -8.69
C VAL A 312 5.29 -24.63 -10.15
N GLU A 313 4.03 -24.65 -10.59
CA GLU A 313 3.66 -24.40 -11.98
C GLU A 313 3.09 -22.98 -12.13
N VAL A 314 3.80 -22.15 -12.89
CA VAL A 314 3.41 -20.77 -13.22
C VAL A 314 2.97 -20.74 -14.67
N ARG A 315 1.72 -20.36 -14.92
CA ARG A 315 1.21 -20.15 -16.26
C ARG A 315 1.50 -18.71 -16.69
N VAL A 316 2.15 -18.56 -17.84
CA VAL A 316 2.43 -17.29 -18.51
C VAL A 316 1.62 -17.23 -19.80
N GLY A 317 0.83 -16.17 -19.96
CA GLY A 317 0.04 -15.89 -21.15
C GLY A 317 0.85 -15.28 -22.29
N GLU A 318 0.18 -14.99 -23.40
CA GLU A 318 0.78 -14.23 -24.50
C GLU A 318 1.01 -12.76 -24.11
N ASN A 319 1.97 -12.10 -24.77
CA ASN A 319 2.26 -10.67 -24.60
C ASN A 319 2.71 -10.25 -23.18
N VAL A 320 3.28 -11.18 -22.41
CA VAL A 320 3.96 -10.86 -21.15
C VAL A 320 5.38 -10.40 -21.47
N ASN A 321 5.68 -9.12 -21.22
CA ASN A 321 7.00 -8.55 -21.50
C ASN A 321 8.04 -8.96 -20.46
N GLY A 322 7.59 -9.19 -19.23
CA GLY A 322 8.40 -9.66 -18.11
C GLY A 322 7.62 -9.59 -16.81
N PHE A 323 8.16 -10.22 -15.76
CA PHE A 323 7.62 -10.15 -14.40
C PHE A 323 8.69 -10.55 -13.39
N PHE A 324 8.52 -10.14 -12.14
CA PHE A 324 9.30 -10.69 -11.03
C PHE A 324 8.50 -11.73 -10.26
N LEU A 325 9.19 -12.57 -9.50
CA LEU A 325 8.57 -13.52 -8.57
C LEU A 325 9.44 -13.57 -7.31
N GLU A 326 8.84 -13.66 -6.14
CA GLU A 326 9.59 -13.77 -4.88
C GLU A 326 9.24 -15.07 -4.17
N LEU A 327 10.24 -15.88 -3.83
CA LEU A 327 10.08 -17.02 -2.92
C LEU A 327 10.67 -16.67 -1.56
N TRP A 328 9.90 -16.93 -0.51
CA TRP A 328 10.28 -16.66 0.87
C TRP A 328 10.13 -17.90 1.74
N THR A 329 11.15 -18.18 2.55
CA THR A 329 11.12 -19.22 3.60
C THR A 329 11.78 -18.70 4.87
N GLU A 330 11.48 -19.30 6.02
CA GLU A 330 12.12 -18.93 7.30
C GLU A 330 13.32 -19.82 7.60
N ILE A 331 14.39 -19.19 8.10
CA ILE A 331 15.55 -19.89 8.66
C ILE A 331 15.07 -20.73 9.86
N PRO A 332 15.49 -22.00 9.98
CA PRO A 332 16.64 -22.60 9.32
C PRO A 332 16.34 -23.31 8.00
N ASN A 333 15.13 -23.24 7.43
CA ASN A 333 14.94 -23.75 6.07
C ASN A 333 15.84 -22.98 5.10
N ILE A 334 16.49 -23.72 4.20
CA ILE A 334 17.28 -23.17 3.10
C ILE A 334 16.88 -23.93 1.85
N LEU A 335 16.47 -23.20 0.83
CA LEU A 335 15.93 -23.76 -0.40
C LEU A 335 16.84 -23.42 -1.57
N SER A 336 16.81 -24.31 -2.55
CA SER A 336 17.42 -24.09 -3.87
C SER A 336 16.39 -24.41 -4.92
N ILE A 337 16.62 -23.93 -6.15
CA ILE A 337 15.69 -24.17 -7.24
C ILE A 337 16.41 -24.68 -8.48
N SER A 338 15.64 -25.37 -9.31
CA SER A 338 15.89 -25.55 -10.75
C SER A 338 14.61 -25.19 -11.51
N MET A 339 14.71 -25.05 -12.83
CA MET A 339 13.61 -24.57 -13.67
C MET A 339 13.49 -25.38 -14.94
N ILE A 340 12.24 -25.64 -15.33
CA ILE A 340 11.90 -26.21 -16.63
C ILE A 340 11.06 -25.18 -17.42
N SER A 341 11.51 -24.86 -18.62
CA SER A 341 10.80 -23.99 -19.55
C SER A 341 9.54 -24.67 -20.13
N PRO A 342 8.63 -23.91 -20.78
CA PRO A 342 7.47 -24.47 -21.45
C PRO A 342 7.79 -25.52 -22.53
N SER A 343 8.94 -25.42 -23.21
CA SER A 343 9.36 -26.42 -24.21
C SER A 343 10.06 -27.64 -23.61
N GLY A 344 10.40 -27.61 -22.32
CA GLY A 344 11.06 -28.69 -21.60
C GLY A 344 12.57 -28.52 -21.43
N GLU A 345 13.15 -27.36 -21.76
CA GLU A 345 14.54 -27.06 -21.40
C GLU A 345 14.66 -26.98 -19.89
N ASN A 346 15.62 -27.71 -19.31
CA ASN A 346 15.80 -27.84 -17.87
C ASN A 346 17.14 -27.26 -17.44
N THR A 347 17.14 -26.48 -16.38
CA THR A 347 18.37 -25.98 -15.76
C THR A 347 18.90 -26.97 -14.71
N PHE A 348 20.20 -26.90 -14.43
CA PHE A 348 20.74 -27.56 -13.25
C PHE A 348 20.35 -26.78 -12.00
N ARG A 349 20.34 -27.47 -10.86
CA ARG A 349 20.20 -26.84 -9.54
C ARG A 349 21.15 -25.66 -9.41
N ILE A 350 20.59 -24.50 -9.10
CA ILE A 350 21.38 -23.27 -8.98
C ILE A 350 22.11 -23.31 -7.62
N PRO A 351 23.45 -23.18 -7.60
CA PRO A 351 24.20 -23.25 -6.36
C PRO A 351 23.93 -22.03 -5.49
N LEU A 352 23.56 -22.27 -4.23
CA LEU A 352 23.42 -21.22 -3.22
C LEU A 352 24.80 -20.62 -2.92
N ARG A 353 25.05 -19.41 -3.40
CA ARG A 353 26.20 -18.60 -3.00
C ARG A 353 25.66 -17.31 -2.41
N VAL A 354 26.06 -16.98 -1.18
CA VAL A 354 25.57 -15.78 -0.49
C VAL A 354 25.77 -14.55 -1.36
N GLY A 355 24.66 -13.95 -1.78
CA GLY A 355 24.63 -12.75 -2.61
C GLY A 355 24.97 -12.92 -4.08
N ALA A 356 25.06 -14.15 -4.58
CA ALA A 356 25.22 -14.41 -6.01
C ALA A 356 23.89 -14.25 -6.76
N ALA A 357 24.01 -13.76 -7.99
CA ALA A 357 22.97 -13.82 -9.01
C ALA A 357 23.34 -14.93 -10.01
N ALA A 358 22.35 -15.67 -10.49
CA ALA A 358 22.46 -16.56 -11.62
C ALA A 358 21.61 -16.01 -12.77
N GLU A 359 22.14 -16.06 -13.97
CA GLU A 359 21.43 -15.72 -15.20
C GLU A 359 21.20 -17.02 -15.98
N LEU A 360 19.95 -17.30 -16.30
CA LEU A 360 19.52 -18.51 -16.99
C LEU A 360 18.97 -18.11 -18.36
N ASP A 361 19.72 -18.43 -19.41
CA ASP A 361 19.33 -18.14 -20.79
C ASP A 361 18.64 -19.36 -21.42
N PHE A 362 17.34 -19.26 -21.66
CA PHE A 362 16.55 -20.24 -22.39
C PHE A 362 16.54 -19.88 -23.87
N LEU A 363 17.47 -20.46 -24.63
CA LEU A 363 17.79 -20.01 -25.98
C LEU A 363 16.65 -20.18 -26.99
N PHE A 364 15.86 -21.25 -26.87
CA PHE A 364 14.75 -21.52 -27.79
C PHE A 364 13.55 -20.62 -27.53
N GLU A 365 13.30 -20.30 -26.25
CA GLU A 365 12.27 -19.39 -25.77
C GLU A 365 12.66 -17.93 -25.94
N ARG A 366 13.97 -17.63 -26.04
CA ARG A 366 14.54 -16.27 -25.95
C ARG A 366 14.13 -15.57 -24.66
N THR A 367 14.07 -16.34 -23.58
CA THR A 367 13.76 -15.86 -22.24
C THR A 367 15.04 -15.88 -21.41
N THR A 368 15.31 -14.78 -20.72
CA THR A 368 16.36 -14.73 -19.70
C THR A 368 15.71 -14.64 -18.32
N VAL A 369 16.14 -15.51 -17.41
CA VAL A 369 15.69 -15.47 -16.01
C VAL A 369 16.86 -15.17 -15.11
N THR A 370 16.80 -14.03 -14.43
CA THR A 370 17.77 -13.71 -13.36
C THR A 370 17.24 -14.21 -12.02
N VAL A 371 18.08 -14.91 -11.26
CA VAL A 371 17.78 -15.45 -9.93
C VAL A 371 18.79 -14.92 -8.92
N ASP A 372 18.33 -14.12 -7.96
CA ASP A 372 19.14 -13.56 -6.88
C ASP A 372 18.83 -14.27 -5.56
N TYR A 373 19.87 -14.78 -4.87
CA TYR A 373 19.73 -15.40 -3.55
C TYR A 373 20.09 -14.44 -2.41
N ARG A 374 19.21 -14.35 -1.42
CA ARG A 374 19.44 -13.66 -0.14
C ARG A 374 19.06 -14.58 1.01
N VAL A 375 20.05 -15.30 1.53
CA VAL A 375 19.85 -16.19 2.69
C VAL A 375 19.43 -15.41 3.94
N LEU A 376 19.93 -14.18 4.09
CA LEU A 376 19.61 -13.30 5.21
C LEU A 376 19.10 -11.97 4.66
N VAL A 377 17.80 -11.74 4.75
CA VAL A 377 17.18 -10.44 4.42
C VAL A 377 17.10 -9.57 5.67
N GLU A 378 17.41 -8.28 5.53
CA GLU A 378 17.47 -7.32 6.64
C GLU A 378 16.13 -7.25 7.39
N LYS A 379 16.21 -7.16 8.73
CA LYS A 379 15.04 -7.11 9.64
C LYS A 379 14.12 -8.34 9.56
N THR A 380 14.55 -9.44 8.95
CA THR A 380 13.81 -10.71 8.91
C THR A 380 14.67 -11.88 9.36
N THR A 381 14.04 -13.02 9.62
CA THR A 381 14.69 -14.33 9.74
C THR A 381 14.35 -15.19 8.52
N SER A 382 14.40 -14.58 7.33
CA SER A 382 13.98 -15.24 6.08
C SER A 382 15.07 -15.25 5.03
N GLU A 383 15.07 -16.33 4.27
CA GLU A 383 15.66 -16.41 2.95
C GLU A 383 14.68 -15.85 1.91
N LEU A 384 15.22 -15.14 0.92
CA LEU A 384 14.55 -14.69 -0.30
C LEU A 384 15.28 -15.27 -1.53
N ILE A 385 14.51 -15.82 -2.46
CA ILE A 385 14.93 -16.10 -3.83
C ILE A 385 14.11 -15.18 -4.75
N PHE A 386 14.77 -14.22 -5.37
CA PHE A 386 14.14 -13.21 -6.21
C PHE A 386 14.38 -13.55 -7.68
N PHE A 387 13.29 -13.76 -8.43
CA PHE A 387 13.32 -14.10 -9.84
C PHE A 387 12.90 -12.89 -10.67
N ARG A 388 13.52 -12.73 -11.83
CA ARG A 388 13.19 -11.71 -12.83
C ARG A 388 13.17 -12.39 -14.19
N PHE A 389 11.97 -12.55 -14.75
CA PHE A 389 11.73 -13.14 -16.06
C PHE A 389 11.67 -12.02 -17.09
N ASP A 390 12.64 -11.98 -18.00
CA ASP A 390 12.69 -11.08 -19.15
C ASP A 390 12.23 -11.82 -20.40
N ALA A 391 11.25 -11.25 -21.11
CA ALA A 391 10.61 -11.84 -22.29
C ALA A 391 10.20 -13.32 -22.10
N PRO A 392 9.40 -13.67 -21.08
CA PRO A 392 9.01 -15.06 -20.81
C PRO A 392 8.15 -15.64 -21.94
N ALA A 393 8.55 -16.80 -22.46
CA ALA A 393 7.74 -17.53 -23.42
C ALA A 393 6.38 -17.93 -22.80
N PRO A 394 5.27 -17.84 -23.56
CA PRO A 394 3.96 -18.30 -23.11
C PRO A 394 3.96 -19.81 -22.85
N GLY A 395 3.25 -20.22 -21.81
CA GLY A 395 3.11 -21.62 -21.43
C GLY A 395 3.24 -21.84 -19.93
N ILE A 396 3.57 -23.07 -19.54
CA ILE A 396 3.73 -23.44 -18.13
C ILE A 396 5.22 -23.52 -17.81
N TRP A 397 5.69 -22.60 -17.00
CA TRP A 397 7.00 -22.63 -16.38
C TRP A 397 6.94 -23.47 -15.10
N LYS A 398 7.92 -24.33 -14.90
CA LYS A 398 8.01 -25.17 -13.70
C LYS A 398 9.22 -24.77 -12.89
N ILE A 399 8.99 -24.37 -11.64
CA ILE A 399 10.04 -24.07 -10.68
C ILE A 399 10.09 -25.22 -9.69
N ILE A 400 11.18 -25.97 -9.71
CA ILE A 400 11.38 -27.12 -8.83
C ILE A 400 12.08 -26.61 -7.57
N VAL A 401 11.39 -26.66 -6.44
CA VAL A 401 11.88 -26.23 -5.13
C VAL A 401 12.45 -27.44 -4.39
N GLU A 402 13.73 -27.35 -4.04
CA GLU A 402 14.50 -28.44 -3.42
C GLU A 402 15.11 -27.95 -2.10
N PRO A 403 14.94 -28.69 -0.98
CA PRO A 403 15.53 -28.30 0.29
C PRO A 403 17.03 -28.59 0.32
N LEU A 404 17.82 -27.60 0.72
CA LEU A 404 19.17 -27.80 1.26
C LEU A 404 19.11 -28.16 2.74
N ASN A 405 18.20 -27.49 3.45
CA ASN A 405 17.82 -27.80 4.83
C ASN A 405 16.32 -27.51 4.98
N ALA A 406 15.58 -28.38 5.65
CA ALA A 406 14.16 -28.16 5.92
C ALA A 406 13.80 -28.73 7.30
N ILE A 407 13.22 -27.88 8.15
CA ILE A 407 12.64 -28.28 9.44
C ILE A 407 11.13 -28.34 9.31
N ASP A 408 10.45 -27.20 9.12
CA ASP A 408 9.03 -27.18 8.78
C ASP A 408 8.80 -27.20 7.26
N GLY A 409 9.85 -26.88 6.49
CA GLY A 409 9.84 -26.87 5.04
C GLY A 409 8.87 -25.87 4.41
N SER A 410 8.34 -24.92 5.18
CA SER A 410 7.35 -23.95 4.73
C SER A 410 7.96 -22.93 3.79
N PHE A 411 7.31 -22.67 2.67
CA PHE A 411 7.70 -21.59 1.78
C PHE A 411 6.48 -20.99 1.09
N HIS A 412 6.63 -19.72 0.73
CA HIS A 412 5.64 -18.94 0.04
C HIS A 412 6.24 -18.37 -1.23
N MET A 413 5.41 -18.19 -2.26
CA MET A 413 5.80 -17.47 -3.45
C MET A 413 4.74 -16.44 -3.83
N TRP A 414 5.16 -15.22 -4.16
CA TRP A 414 4.28 -14.16 -4.64
C TRP A 414 4.68 -13.67 -6.02
N LEU A 415 3.68 -13.60 -6.89
CA LEU A 415 3.73 -12.87 -8.16
C LEU A 415 3.42 -11.39 -7.92
N PRO A 416 3.73 -10.51 -8.88
CA PRO A 416 3.34 -9.11 -8.84
C PRO A 416 1.81 -9.00 -8.83
N MET A 417 1.30 -7.90 -8.30
CA MET A 417 -0.14 -7.64 -8.35
C MET A 417 -0.63 -7.52 -9.80
N THR A 418 -1.92 -7.75 -9.99
CA THR A 418 -2.58 -7.67 -11.31
C THR A 418 -2.27 -6.35 -12.03
N GLU A 419 -2.23 -5.23 -11.30
CA GLU A 419 -1.97 -3.89 -11.81
C GLU A 419 -0.55 -3.71 -12.39
N PHE A 420 0.39 -4.60 -12.06
CA PHE A 420 1.79 -4.55 -12.47
C PHE A 420 2.16 -5.59 -13.53
N LEU A 421 1.22 -6.44 -13.94
CA LEU A 421 1.44 -7.42 -15.00
C LEU A 421 1.02 -6.86 -16.37
N SER A 422 1.79 -7.17 -17.42
CA SER A 422 1.44 -6.80 -18.79
C SER A 422 0.50 -7.80 -19.48
N GLY A 423 0.21 -8.93 -18.84
CA GLY A 423 -0.62 -10.02 -19.34
C GLY A 423 -0.92 -11.03 -18.23
N GLU A 424 -1.53 -12.17 -18.57
CA GLU A 424 -1.88 -13.18 -17.57
C GLU A 424 -0.65 -13.92 -17.05
N VAL A 425 -0.38 -13.84 -15.75
CA VAL A 425 0.64 -14.65 -15.07
C VAL A 425 0.06 -15.13 -13.74
N TYR A 426 -0.08 -16.44 -13.54
CA TYR A 426 -0.67 -16.97 -12.31
C TYR A 426 -0.20 -18.38 -11.96
N PHE A 427 -0.32 -18.75 -10.68
CA PHE A 427 -0.07 -20.11 -10.23
C PHE A 427 -1.21 -21.06 -10.59
N LEU A 428 -0.88 -22.25 -11.09
CA LEU A 428 -1.89 -23.28 -11.34
C LEU A 428 -2.54 -23.76 -10.04
N GLU A 429 -1.73 -24.02 -9.02
CA GLU A 429 -2.15 -24.40 -7.66
C GLU A 429 -1.91 -23.26 -6.67
N SER A 430 -2.74 -22.20 -6.72
CA SER A 430 -2.60 -21.05 -5.82
C SER A 430 -3.21 -21.29 -4.43
N ASP A 431 -2.69 -20.57 -3.42
CA ASP A 431 -3.30 -20.48 -2.08
C ASP A 431 -3.97 -19.11 -1.89
N PRO A 432 -5.27 -19.04 -1.54
CA PRO A 432 -6.02 -17.79 -1.41
C PRO A 432 -5.73 -17.01 -0.12
N TYR A 433 -5.00 -17.60 0.84
CA TYR A 433 -4.57 -16.98 2.10
C TYR A 433 -3.22 -16.28 1.94
N TYR A 434 -2.83 -15.45 2.91
CA TYR A 434 -1.60 -14.64 2.84
C TYR A 434 -1.55 -13.71 1.62
N THR A 435 -2.72 -13.26 1.18
CA THR A 435 -2.93 -12.41 -0.01
C THR A 435 -3.18 -10.96 0.38
N LEU A 436 -3.19 -10.64 1.68
CA LEU A 436 -3.16 -9.24 2.11
C LEU A 436 -1.88 -8.56 1.62
N THR A 437 -1.99 -7.33 1.13
CA THR A 437 -0.89 -6.59 0.53
C THR A 437 -0.06 -5.87 1.60
N SER A 438 1.20 -5.54 1.30
CA SER A 438 1.93 -4.53 2.07
C SER A 438 1.35 -3.15 1.75
N PRO A 439 1.07 -2.26 2.72
CA PRO A 439 1.46 -2.32 4.13
C PRO A 439 0.43 -2.90 5.12
N ALA A 440 -0.64 -3.55 4.65
CA ALA A 440 -1.64 -4.20 5.51
C ALA A 440 -1.09 -5.40 6.31
N ASN A 441 0.19 -5.73 6.15
CA ASN A 441 0.92 -6.70 6.95
C ASN A 441 1.57 -6.08 8.22
N THR A 442 1.41 -4.78 8.47
CA THR A 442 1.94 -4.06 9.66
C THR A 442 1.12 -4.36 10.93
N ALA A 443 1.68 -4.20 12.13
CA ALA A 443 1.03 -4.56 13.39
C ALA A 443 0.10 -3.49 13.96
N SER A 444 0.56 -2.25 14.00
CA SER A 444 -0.17 -1.12 14.60
C SER A 444 -1.45 -0.65 13.88
N PRO A 445 -1.53 -0.57 12.54
CA PRO A 445 -2.65 0.10 11.89
C PRO A 445 -3.93 -0.74 11.99
N VAL A 446 -5.08 -0.09 11.82
CA VAL A 446 -6.36 -0.80 11.64
C VAL A 446 -6.41 -1.35 10.22
N VAL A 447 -6.28 -2.67 10.09
CA VAL A 447 -6.30 -3.39 8.82
C VAL A 447 -7.69 -3.92 8.52
N VAL A 448 -8.21 -3.57 7.34
CA VAL A 448 -9.64 -3.72 7.02
C VAL A 448 -9.82 -4.56 5.77
N SER A 449 -10.46 -5.71 5.91
CA SER A 449 -11.00 -6.47 4.76
C SER A 449 -12.38 -5.97 4.36
N TYR A 450 -12.95 -6.50 3.28
CA TYR A 450 -14.24 -6.04 2.81
C TYR A 450 -15.24 -7.13 2.47
N TYR A 451 -16.51 -6.76 2.62
CA TYR A 451 -17.66 -7.60 2.33
C TYR A 451 -18.74 -6.83 1.56
N ASP A 452 -19.68 -7.57 1.00
CA ASP A 452 -20.91 -7.00 0.43
C ASP A 452 -21.93 -6.80 1.53
N GLY A 453 -22.19 -5.55 1.91
CA GLY A 453 -23.14 -5.27 2.97
C GLY A 453 -24.60 -5.43 2.60
N ASN A 454 -24.95 -5.72 1.33
CA ASN A 454 -26.31 -6.12 0.96
C ASN A 454 -26.55 -7.61 1.23
N THR A 455 -25.55 -8.45 0.97
CA THR A 455 -25.65 -9.91 1.12
C THR A 455 -25.00 -10.45 2.39
N GLU A 456 -24.24 -9.61 3.10
CA GLU A 456 -23.37 -9.95 4.22
C GLU A 456 -22.29 -11.00 3.89
N GLY A 457 -22.02 -11.21 2.59
CA GLY A 457 -21.02 -12.15 2.09
C GLY A 457 -19.62 -11.54 1.99
N ALA A 458 -18.59 -12.29 2.39
CA ALA A 458 -17.20 -11.88 2.22
C ALA A 458 -16.87 -11.66 0.73
N ALA A 459 -16.13 -10.60 0.41
CA ALA A 459 -15.72 -10.37 -0.96
C ALA A 459 -14.66 -11.40 -1.38
N GLN A 460 -14.87 -12.04 -2.55
CA GLN A 460 -13.95 -13.07 -3.05
C GLN A 460 -12.55 -12.52 -3.33
N THR A 461 -12.48 -11.28 -3.82
CA THR A 461 -11.24 -10.55 -4.14
C THR A 461 -10.51 -10.06 -2.89
N SER A 462 -11.17 -9.95 -1.73
CA SER A 462 -10.58 -9.33 -0.53
C SER A 462 -9.37 -10.12 -0.04
N GLY A 463 -8.21 -9.46 0.01
CA GLY A 463 -6.97 -10.01 0.54
C GLY A 463 -7.16 -10.62 1.92
N ARG A 464 -6.59 -11.81 2.12
CA ARG A 464 -6.83 -12.65 3.30
C ARG A 464 -5.57 -12.82 4.12
N GLY A 465 -5.80 -12.92 5.42
CA GLY A 465 -4.80 -13.25 6.42
C GLY A 465 -4.35 -14.70 6.41
N TYR A 466 -3.47 -15.08 7.34
CA TYR A 466 -2.72 -14.17 8.22
C TYR A 466 -1.46 -13.65 7.51
N THR A 467 -0.60 -12.93 8.21
CA THR A 467 0.76 -12.68 7.71
C THR A 467 1.62 -13.95 7.82
N ARG A 468 2.78 -14.00 7.16
CA ARG A 468 3.75 -15.11 7.33
C ARG A 468 4.17 -15.29 8.79
N ALA A 469 4.28 -14.20 9.53
CA ALA A 469 4.58 -14.19 10.97
C ALA A 469 3.37 -14.52 11.86
N GLN A 470 2.30 -15.10 11.30
CA GLN A 470 1.06 -15.48 11.98
C GLN A 470 0.33 -14.32 12.69
N ARG A 471 0.67 -13.08 12.37
CA ARG A 471 -0.08 -11.90 12.83
C ARG A 471 -1.49 -11.92 12.24
N ILE A 472 -2.47 -11.71 13.13
CA ILE A 472 -3.90 -11.62 12.80
C ILE A 472 -4.14 -10.27 12.13
N ASN A 473 -4.08 -10.27 10.79
CA ASN A 473 -4.63 -9.25 9.92
C ASN A 473 -5.49 -9.99 8.88
N PRO A 474 -6.64 -9.46 8.42
CA PRO A 474 -7.26 -8.19 8.83
C PRO A 474 -7.69 -8.16 10.30
N ASP A 475 -7.83 -6.97 10.86
CA ASP A 475 -8.37 -6.77 12.22
C ASP A 475 -9.90 -6.84 12.21
N ILE A 476 -10.53 -6.21 11.22
CA ILE A 476 -11.99 -6.11 11.08
C ILE A 476 -12.37 -6.09 9.59
N THR A 477 -13.67 -6.14 9.31
CA THR A 477 -14.21 -6.06 7.95
C THR A 477 -15.26 -4.97 7.85
N ALA A 478 -15.22 -4.16 6.79
CA ALA A 478 -16.20 -3.12 6.53
C ALA A 478 -16.82 -3.29 5.12
N PRO A 479 -17.98 -2.67 4.83
CA PRO A 479 -18.55 -2.72 3.49
C PRO A 479 -17.57 -2.15 2.45
N GLY A 480 -17.37 -2.88 1.35
CA GLY A 480 -16.48 -2.45 0.27
C GLY A 480 -16.88 -2.95 -1.12
N ILE A 481 -18.07 -3.53 -1.25
CA ILE A 481 -18.67 -3.90 -2.54
C ILE A 481 -19.83 -2.96 -2.84
N ASN A 482 -19.88 -2.47 -4.09
CA ASN A 482 -20.92 -1.59 -4.61
C ASN A 482 -21.11 -0.30 -3.79
N ILE A 483 -20.00 0.34 -3.40
CA ILE A 483 -20.02 1.57 -2.62
C ILE A 483 -20.05 2.78 -3.57
N ARG A 484 -21.02 3.67 -3.36
CA ARG A 484 -21.17 4.91 -4.13
C ARG A 484 -20.26 6.00 -3.57
N GLY A 485 -19.43 6.61 -4.41
CA GLY A 485 -18.53 7.70 -4.04
C GLY A 485 -18.37 8.73 -5.15
N ALA A 486 -17.85 9.91 -4.80
CA ALA A 486 -17.63 11.00 -5.74
C ALA A 486 -16.41 10.75 -6.64
N LEU A 487 -16.41 11.36 -7.81
CA LEU A 487 -15.33 11.35 -8.79
C LEU A 487 -15.07 12.79 -9.27
N PRO A 488 -13.93 13.04 -9.93
CA PRO A 488 -13.63 14.35 -10.49
C PRO A 488 -14.73 14.89 -11.40
N GLY A 489 -14.96 16.20 -11.28
CA GLY A 489 -15.99 16.95 -12.01
C GLY A 489 -17.39 16.82 -11.40
N GLY A 490 -17.50 16.58 -10.09
CA GLY A 490 -18.80 16.44 -9.40
C GLY A 490 -19.58 15.18 -9.77
N ARG A 491 -18.93 14.19 -10.41
CA ARG A 491 -19.57 12.93 -10.82
C ARG A 491 -19.64 11.96 -9.65
N PHE A 492 -20.49 10.94 -9.76
CA PHE A 492 -20.55 9.83 -8.81
C PHE A 492 -20.48 8.49 -9.52
N SER A 493 -19.88 7.50 -8.86
CA SER A 493 -19.78 6.13 -9.36
C SER A 493 -19.85 5.13 -8.23
N THR A 494 -20.34 3.94 -8.57
CA THR A 494 -20.38 2.80 -7.66
C THR A 494 -19.21 1.88 -7.99
N ARG A 495 -18.37 1.61 -6.99
CA ARG A 495 -17.13 0.85 -7.14
C ARG A 495 -16.97 -0.16 -6.00
N SER A 496 -16.11 -1.14 -6.22
CA SER A 496 -15.81 -2.21 -5.26
C SER A 496 -14.31 -2.36 -5.09
N GLY A 497 -13.87 -2.59 -3.85
CA GLY A 497 -12.48 -2.83 -3.51
C GLY A 497 -12.15 -2.48 -2.06
N SER A 498 -10.97 -2.91 -1.62
CA SER A 498 -10.44 -2.63 -0.28
C SER A 498 -10.22 -1.14 0.00
N CYS A 499 -10.04 -0.30 -1.04
CA CYS A 499 -9.97 1.14 -0.86
C CYS A 499 -11.26 1.73 -0.28
N ALA A 500 -12.42 1.19 -0.65
CA ALA A 500 -13.71 1.67 -0.14
C ALA A 500 -13.89 1.34 1.35
N SER A 501 -13.57 0.11 1.76
CA SER A 501 -13.67 -0.30 3.17
C SER A 501 -12.66 0.44 4.05
N ALA A 502 -11.44 0.68 3.56
CA ALA A 502 -10.43 1.48 4.24
C ALA A 502 -10.90 2.92 4.45
N ALA A 503 -11.47 3.55 3.43
CA ALA A 503 -11.98 4.92 3.51
C ALA A 503 -13.17 5.05 4.48
N VAL A 504 -14.16 4.15 4.39
CA VAL A 504 -15.29 4.11 5.33
C VAL A 504 -14.81 3.94 6.77
N THR A 505 -13.83 3.05 6.98
CA THR A 505 -13.27 2.81 8.31
C THR A 505 -12.45 4.00 8.81
N ALA A 506 -11.71 4.69 7.94
CA ALA A 506 -10.98 5.91 8.30
C ALA A 506 -11.93 7.00 8.81
N GLY A 507 -13.09 7.18 8.17
CA GLY A 507 -14.11 8.09 8.69
C GLY A 507 -14.70 7.60 10.02
N ALA A 508 -15.00 6.31 10.18
CA ALA A 508 -15.46 5.76 11.46
C ALA A 508 -14.45 5.96 12.60
N VAL A 509 -13.15 5.82 12.30
CA VAL A 509 -12.06 6.14 13.24
C VAL A 509 -12.06 7.63 13.57
N ALA A 510 -12.24 8.52 12.60
CA ALA A 510 -12.32 9.95 12.85
C ALA A 510 -13.50 10.33 13.77
N LEU A 511 -14.67 9.71 13.59
CA LEU A 511 -15.80 9.87 14.51
C LEU A 511 -15.46 9.40 15.93
N MET A 512 -14.77 8.26 16.05
CA MET A 512 -14.34 7.75 17.35
C MET A 512 -13.31 8.67 18.01
N MET A 513 -12.36 9.21 17.26
CA MET A 513 -11.37 10.16 17.75
C MET A 513 -12.02 11.46 18.22
N GLU A 514 -13.00 12.00 17.48
CA GLU A 514 -13.78 13.16 17.92
C GLU A 514 -14.42 12.90 19.30
N TRP A 515 -15.09 11.76 19.45
CA TRP A 515 -15.74 11.40 20.71
C TRP A 515 -14.74 11.25 21.86
N LEU A 516 -13.66 10.52 21.64
CA LEU A 516 -12.66 10.27 22.68
C LEU A 516 -11.95 11.56 23.11
N ILE A 517 -11.44 12.33 22.16
CA ILE A 517 -10.57 13.47 22.44
C ILE A 517 -11.38 14.67 22.89
N TYR A 518 -12.52 14.97 22.24
CA TYR A 518 -13.24 16.23 22.49
C TYR A 518 -14.46 16.07 23.40
N ILE A 519 -15.03 14.87 23.53
CA ILE A 519 -16.20 14.64 24.38
C ILE A 519 -15.81 13.92 25.67
N GLN A 520 -14.98 12.88 25.60
CA GLN A 520 -14.48 12.17 26.78
C GLN A 520 -13.22 12.80 27.38
N ASP A 521 -12.61 13.79 26.70
CA ASP A 521 -11.41 14.50 27.15
C ASP A 521 -10.24 13.55 27.48
N VAL A 522 -10.05 12.50 26.66
CA VAL A 522 -8.90 11.61 26.82
C VAL A 522 -7.62 12.34 26.41
N PRO A 523 -6.51 12.21 27.16
CA PRO A 523 -5.27 12.95 26.86
C PRO A 523 -4.61 12.53 25.54
N GLY A 524 -4.92 11.33 25.06
CA GLY A 524 -4.52 10.83 23.76
C GLY A 524 -4.88 9.37 23.59
N ILE A 525 -4.89 8.90 22.34
CA ILE A 525 -5.16 7.50 22.01
C ILE A 525 -4.28 7.03 20.85
N ASP A 526 -3.73 5.83 20.94
CA ASP A 526 -2.93 5.22 19.87
C ASP A 526 -3.74 4.26 18.97
N SER A 527 -3.11 3.76 17.91
CA SER A 527 -3.75 2.85 16.95
C SER A 527 -4.18 1.52 17.56
N TYR A 528 -3.43 0.98 18.54
CA TYR A 528 -3.75 -0.28 19.19
C TYR A 528 -5.00 -0.16 20.06
N GLN A 529 -5.16 0.97 20.76
CA GLN A 529 -6.34 1.26 21.56
C GLN A 529 -7.58 1.45 20.68
N ILE A 530 -7.50 2.24 19.60
CA ILE A 530 -8.60 2.37 18.62
C ILE A 530 -8.97 1.01 18.03
N LYS A 531 -7.97 0.25 17.57
CA LYS A 531 -8.15 -1.12 17.05
C LYS A 531 -8.88 -2.01 18.06
N SER A 532 -8.47 -1.97 19.34
CA SER A 532 -9.09 -2.77 20.41
C SER A 532 -10.56 -2.38 20.62
N LEU A 533 -10.90 -1.09 20.59
CA LEU A 533 -12.28 -0.63 20.70
C LEU A 533 -13.13 -1.12 19.53
N LEU A 534 -12.64 -0.98 18.29
CA LEU A 534 -13.34 -1.47 17.10
C LEU A 534 -13.53 -3.00 17.14
N ILE A 535 -12.52 -3.74 17.60
CA ILE A 535 -12.61 -5.19 17.81
C ILE A 535 -13.67 -5.53 18.85
N LEU A 536 -13.71 -4.83 19.99
CA LEU A 536 -14.70 -5.06 21.05
C LEU A 536 -16.14 -4.87 20.54
N GLY A 537 -16.37 -3.84 19.73
CA GLY A 537 -17.68 -3.56 19.13
C GLY A 537 -17.98 -4.32 17.85
N ALA A 538 -17.06 -5.11 17.31
CA ALA A 538 -17.26 -5.82 16.05
C ALA A 538 -18.41 -6.83 16.15
N VAL A 539 -19.27 -6.85 15.13
CA VAL A 539 -20.37 -7.82 15.05
C VAL A 539 -19.83 -9.15 14.53
N ARG A 540 -20.12 -10.23 15.26
CA ARG A 540 -19.64 -11.59 14.98
C ARG A 540 -20.81 -12.54 14.76
N PRO A 541 -21.21 -12.79 13.50
CA PRO A 541 -22.15 -13.85 13.17
C PRO A 541 -21.74 -15.19 13.80
N ARG A 542 -22.64 -15.85 14.54
CA ARG A 542 -22.35 -17.09 15.28
C ARG A 542 -22.03 -18.31 14.41
N THR A 543 -22.17 -18.18 13.10
CA THR A 543 -21.90 -19.22 12.10
C THR A 543 -20.41 -19.36 11.78
N MET A 544 -19.56 -18.46 12.28
CA MET A 544 -18.12 -18.43 12.01
C MET A 544 -17.32 -18.34 13.30
N GLU A 545 -16.09 -18.86 13.28
CA GLU A 545 -15.12 -18.69 14.36
C GLU A 545 -14.33 -17.40 14.16
N TYR A 546 -13.98 -16.72 15.25
CA TYR A 546 -13.23 -15.47 15.24
C TYR A 546 -12.07 -15.54 16.25
N PRO A 547 -10.92 -14.91 15.95
CA PRO A 547 -10.62 -14.26 14.68
C PRO A 547 -10.42 -15.28 13.54
N ASN A 548 -10.67 -14.86 12.30
CA ASN A 548 -10.37 -15.66 11.11
C ASN A 548 -9.70 -14.81 10.01
N ARG A 549 -9.24 -15.49 8.95
CA ARG A 549 -8.38 -14.90 7.91
C ARG A 549 -9.12 -13.97 6.95
N GLU A 550 -10.43 -14.12 6.83
CA GLU A 550 -11.30 -13.31 5.96
C GLU A 550 -11.86 -12.10 6.70
N TRP A 551 -12.36 -12.33 7.91
CA TRP A 551 -13.17 -11.37 8.66
C TRP A 551 -12.43 -10.68 9.81
N GLY A 552 -11.20 -11.11 10.11
CA GLY A 552 -10.51 -10.66 11.31
C GLY A 552 -11.35 -10.98 12.54
N TYR A 553 -11.66 -9.97 13.35
CA TYR A 553 -12.50 -10.05 14.53
C TYR A 553 -13.99 -9.75 14.28
N GLY A 554 -14.41 -9.49 13.05
CA GLY A 554 -15.81 -9.29 12.67
C GLY A 554 -16.10 -8.00 11.93
N GLN A 555 -17.40 -7.73 11.77
CA GLN A 555 -17.91 -6.58 11.02
C GLN A 555 -17.80 -5.28 11.83
N LEU A 556 -17.27 -4.23 11.22
CA LEU A 556 -17.22 -2.88 11.78
C LEU A 556 -18.62 -2.44 12.20
N ASN A 557 -18.78 -2.09 13.48
CA ASN A 557 -20.01 -1.49 13.99
C ASN A 557 -19.68 -0.46 15.09
N LEU A 558 -19.63 0.81 14.68
CA LEU A 558 -19.22 1.89 15.57
C LEU A 558 -20.23 2.13 16.69
N TYR A 559 -21.54 2.03 16.42
CA TYR A 559 -22.57 2.16 17.45
C TYR A 559 -22.46 1.06 18.51
N ASN A 560 -22.30 -0.19 18.07
CA ASN A 560 -22.11 -1.31 18.99
C ASN A 560 -20.81 -1.18 19.79
N THR A 561 -19.79 -0.52 19.24
CA THR A 561 -18.57 -0.17 20.00
C THR A 561 -18.91 0.73 21.18
N PHE A 562 -19.62 1.84 20.96
CA PHE A 562 -20.04 2.74 22.04
C PHE A 562 -20.97 2.05 23.05
N GLU A 563 -21.92 1.24 22.58
CA GLU A 563 -22.80 0.48 23.47
C GLU A 563 -22.03 -0.54 24.32
N THR A 564 -21.03 -1.21 23.76
CA THR A 564 -20.17 -2.14 24.50
C THR A 564 -19.36 -1.39 25.55
N MET A 565 -18.78 -0.23 25.21
CA MET A 565 -18.05 0.61 26.17
C MET A 565 -18.94 1.10 27.31
N ARG A 566 -20.22 1.39 27.05
CA ARG A 566 -21.21 1.81 28.06
C ARG A 566 -21.57 0.69 29.05
N GLN A 567 -21.43 -0.57 28.65
CA GLN A 567 -21.79 -1.74 29.46
C GLN A 567 -20.65 -2.26 30.34
N LEU A 568 -19.40 -1.92 29.98
CA LEU A 568 -18.20 -2.16 30.80
C LEU A 568 -18.08 -1.10 31.89
#